data_AF-A0A6A4NM59-F1
#
_entry.id   AF-A0A6A4NM59-F1
#
_cell.length_a   1.000
_cell.length_b   1.000
_cell.length_c   1.000
_cell.angle_alpha   90.00
_cell.angle_beta   90.00
_cell.angle_gamma   90.00
#
_symmetry.space_group_name_H-M   'P 1'
#
loop_
_entity.id
_entity.type
_entity.pdbx_description
1 polymer ?
#
loop_
_entity_poly.entity_id
_entity_poly.type
_entity_poly.pdbx_seq_one_letter_code
_entity_poly.pdbx_strand_id
1 'polypeptide(L)'
;MGKRNSQRNKSAAAMWDSDDDSSVSSSSTARTDAASMSGTEEVVFDQDTMLDQALDALDEKRGSTREKALSLIIEAFNSNLQHHFVEKKFATLLHQCLASIKKGSKKATAKEIALASHAIGLLALTVGCSDNAREIFEESVRPLDEYLTSKSDVTKIPSLLECLALITFVGGNDQEETERTMDLLWRVIHPKLGSNVVTIKPSAPLITAVVAAWSFLLSTVSELNLNSKNWQNSISYLSSLLDKEDRPVRIAAGQALALIFEIGIIDKFSAESKSASDMTQEESKHQESYIHLQGLKGKVINQVKNLSVEAGGKGSAKKDLNSQRSLFRDIVEFFEYGYPPEISVKIGGDSLQTSSWSQMIQLNYLKHFLGGGFIKHMQDNEFLHDVFDFTPKRKHLNNNEQRMSSGEKRMFKSPNSFQNKARTQFLNKQRLLSEGRNLGHYAADVADD
;
A
#
# COMPACT_ATOMS: atom_id res chain seq x y z
N MET A 1 -30.69 -16.20 11.90
CA MET A 1 -30.26 -15.40 13.07
C MET A 1 -29.16 -16.13 13.80
N GLY A 2 -27.99 -15.50 13.95
CA GLY A 2 -26.85 -16.06 14.67
C GLY A 2 -25.69 -15.07 14.64
N LYS A 3 -25.72 -14.08 15.54
CA LYS A 3 -24.59 -13.16 15.76
C LYS A 3 -23.41 -13.95 16.30
N ARG A 4 -22.39 -14.18 15.48
CA ARG A 4 -21.14 -14.82 15.91
C ARG A 4 -20.13 -13.72 16.26
N ASN A 5 -19.81 -13.66 17.54
CA ASN A 5 -18.92 -12.70 18.17
C ASN A 5 -17.47 -12.96 17.70
N SER A 6 -16.92 -12.13 16.81
CA SER A 6 -15.54 -12.25 16.35
C SER A 6 -14.60 -11.53 17.31
N GLN A 7 -13.96 -12.29 18.20
CA GLN A 7 -12.72 -11.86 18.84
C GLN A 7 -11.64 -11.84 17.75
N ARG A 8 -11.50 -10.70 17.05
CA ARG A 8 -10.39 -10.42 16.12
C ARG A 8 -9.06 -10.53 16.86
N ASN A 9 -8.28 -11.54 16.50
CA ASN A 9 -6.85 -11.59 16.82
C ASN A 9 -6.15 -10.49 16.02
N LYS A 10 -5.46 -9.60 16.74
CA LYS A 10 -4.75 -8.41 16.25
C LYS A 10 -3.44 -8.76 15.52
N SER A 11 -3.44 -9.70 14.58
CA SER A 11 -2.21 -10.12 13.88
C SER A 11 -1.94 -9.42 12.56
N ALA A 12 -2.94 -8.78 11.93
CA ALA A 12 -2.76 -8.06 10.66
C ALA A 12 -2.01 -6.71 10.81
N ALA A 13 -2.07 -6.09 12.00
CA ALA A 13 -1.37 -4.82 12.26
C ALA A 13 0.14 -4.96 12.50
N ALA A 14 0.65 -6.18 12.70
CA ALA A 14 2.05 -6.46 13.03
C ALA A 14 2.93 -6.73 11.79
N MET A 15 2.43 -6.47 10.59
CA MET A 15 3.10 -6.91 9.36
C MET A 15 4.43 -6.21 9.10
N TRP A 16 4.68 -5.02 9.64
CA TRP A 16 5.92 -4.25 9.41
C TRP A 16 6.24 -3.40 10.64
N ASP A 17 6.71 -4.05 11.71
CA ASP A 17 7.38 -3.37 12.84
C ASP A 17 8.86 -3.26 12.47
N SER A 18 9.33 -2.02 12.30
CA SER A 18 10.74 -1.67 12.11
C SER A 18 11.27 -1.22 13.46
N ASP A 19 12.41 -1.76 13.85
CA ASP A 19 13.06 -1.55 15.15
C ASP A 19 13.34 -0.06 15.41
N ASP A 20 12.74 0.51 16.47
CA ASP A 20 13.34 1.62 17.22
C ASP A 20 12.83 1.61 18.67
N ASP A 21 13.58 0.91 19.53
CA ASP A 21 13.41 0.93 20.98
C ASP A 21 14.19 2.12 21.57
N SER A 22 13.55 3.28 21.65
CA SER A 22 14.06 4.39 22.48
C SER A 22 13.25 4.47 23.78
N SER A 23 13.73 3.71 24.77
CA SER A 23 13.27 3.81 26.15
C SER A 23 13.55 5.22 26.70
N VAL A 24 12.51 5.99 27.02
CA VAL A 24 12.65 7.21 27.83
C VAL A 24 12.30 6.87 29.28
N SER A 25 13.34 6.72 30.10
CA SER A 25 13.21 6.63 31.55
C SER A 25 12.60 7.92 32.10
N SER A 26 11.54 7.78 32.88
CA SER A 26 10.97 8.87 33.68
C SER A 26 11.89 9.17 34.86
N SER A 27 12.34 10.41 34.99
CA SER A 27 12.81 10.95 36.26
C SER A 27 12.21 12.34 36.49
N SER A 28 11.87 12.56 37.76
CA SER A 28 10.92 13.54 38.27
C SER A 28 11.45 14.96 38.44
N THR A 29 10.57 15.92 38.11
CA THR A 29 10.39 17.30 38.64
C THR A 29 11.53 17.96 39.44
N ALA A 30 12.06 19.05 38.86
CA ALA A 30 12.42 20.26 39.61
C ALA A 30 11.96 21.48 38.81
N ARG A 31 11.36 22.45 39.51
CA ARG A 31 10.73 23.65 38.97
C ARG A 31 11.78 24.68 38.57
N THR A 32 11.58 25.32 37.43
CA THR A 32 12.10 26.67 37.15
C THR A 32 11.15 27.39 36.21
N ASP A 33 10.38 28.31 36.78
CA ASP A 33 9.69 29.38 36.06
C ASP A 33 10.75 30.32 35.47
N ALA A 34 10.74 30.52 34.15
CA ALA A 34 11.12 31.79 33.52
C ALA A 34 10.94 31.74 31.98
N ALA A 35 10.30 32.80 31.49
CA ALA A 35 10.34 33.32 30.12
C ALA A 35 9.69 32.49 28.99
N SER A 36 8.42 32.78 28.77
CA SER A 36 7.79 32.76 27.45
C SER A 36 8.55 33.68 26.48
N MET A 37 9.25 33.11 25.49
CA MET A 37 9.73 33.83 24.30
C MET A 37 9.56 32.96 23.06
N SER A 38 9.10 33.61 22.00
CA SER A 38 8.83 33.12 20.65
C SER A 38 9.89 32.14 20.14
N GLY A 39 9.49 30.93 19.73
CA GLY A 39 10.40 29.91 19.20
C GLY A 39 9.90 29.21 17.93
N THR A 40 8.83 29.74 17.31
CA THR A 40 8.23 29.12 16.11
C THR A 40 8.69 29.81 14.82
N GLU A 41 9.12 31.08 14.87
CA GLU A 41 9.56 31.82 13.68
C GLU A 41 11.03 31.58 13.32
N GLU A 42 11.94 31.48 14.30
CA GLU A 42 13.38 31.28 14.01
C GLU A 42 13.69 29.90 13.40
N VAL A 43 12.99 28.84 13.82
CA VAL A 43 13.23 27.47 13.34
C VAL A 43 12.70 27.25 11.91
N VAL A 44 11.61 27.91 11.54
CA VAL A 44 11.02 27.82 10.19
C VAL A 44 11.90 28.58 9.17
N PHE A 45 12.43 29.74 9.55
CA PHE A 45 13.31 30.52 8.68
C PHE A 45 14.63 29.80 8.38
N ASP A 46 15.22 29.12 9.37
CA ASP A 46 16.45 28.35 9.19
C ASP A 46 16.23 27.19 8.20
N GLN A 47 15.11 26.46 8.33
CA GLN A 47 14.81 25.31 7.47
C GLN A 47 14.52 25.70 6.00
N ASP A 48 13.84 26.82 5.75
CA ASP A 48 13.62 27.31 4.38
C ASP A 48 14.95 27.69 3.71
N THR A 49 15.87 28.33 4.44
CA THR A 49 17.20 28.66 3.88
C THR A 49 18.04 27.40 3.60
N MET A 50 17.90 26.35 4.42
CA MET A 50 18.55 25.06 4.17
C MET A 50 17.99 24.36 2.93
N LEU A 51 16.67 24.46 2.70
CA LEU A 51 16.02 23.92 1.51
C LEU A 51 16.44 24.66 0.24
N ASP A 52 16.54 25.98 0.27
CA ASP A 52 17.07 26.78 -0.84
C ASP A 52 18.52 26.38 -1.17
N GLN A 53 19.38 26.24 -0.16
CA GLN A 53 20.76 25.78 -0.36
C GLN A 53 20.83 24.34 -0.92
N ALA A 54 19.93 23.46 -0.47
CA ALA A 54 19.84 22.10 -0.99
C ALA A 54 19.38 22.10 -2.46
N LEU A 55 18.42 22.94 -2.82
CA LEU A 55 17.95 23.11 -4.18
C LEU A 55 19.08 23.61 -5.11
N ASP A 56 19.82 24.63 -4.69
CA ASP A 56 20.98 25.13 -5.44
C ASP A 56 22.05 24.05 -5.62
N ALA A 57 22.25 23.20 -4.60
CA ALA A 57 23.20 22.09 -4.65
C ALA A 57 22.80 20.94 -5.57
N LEU A 58 21.58 20.92 -6.13
CA LEU A 58 21.18 19.94 -7.16
C LEU A 58 21.81 20.23 -8.53
N ASP A 59 22.23 21.47 -8.81
CA ASP A 59 22.93 21.81 -10.06
C ASP A 59 24.46 21.55 -9.99
N GLU A 60 24.95 21.10 -8.84
CA GLU A 60 26.36 20.80 -8.65
C GLU A 60 26.86 19.64 -9.53
N LYS A 61 28.11 19.76 -10.02
CA LYS A 61 28.69 18.75 -10.92
C LYS A 61 28.88 17.39 -10.26
N ARG A 62 29.11 17.37 -8.95
CA ARG A 62 29.45 16.16 -8.18
C ARG A 62 28.19 15.42 -7.73
N GLY A 63 28.03 14.18 -8.18
CA GLY A 63 26.85 13.35 -7.86
C GLY A 63 26.63 13.13 -6.36
N SER A 64 27.68 12.95 -5.56
CA SER A 64 27.53 12.79 -4.11
C SER A 64 26.98 14.05 -3.41
N THR A 65 27.22 15.24 -3.98
CA THR A 65 26.65 16.50 -3.47
C THR A 65 25.16 16.54 -3.78
N ARG A 66 24.77 16.23 -5.02
CA ARG A 66 23.36 16.12 -5.43
C ARG A 66 22.60 15.07 -4.63
N GLU A 67 23.19 13.90 -4.38
CA GLU A 67 22.58 12.87 -3.52
C GLU A 67 22.32 13.37 -2.09
N LYS A 68 23.27 14.12 -1.51
CA LYS A 68 23.10 14.69 -0.17
C LYS A 68 22.00 15.75 -0.16
N ALA A 69 21.96 16.62 -1.17
CA ALA A 69 20.91 17.61 -1.34
C ALA A 69 19.52 16.98 -1.48
N LEU A 70 19.36 15.96 -2.33
CA LEU A 70 18.09 15.22 -2.45
C LEU A 70 17.68 14.57 -1.13
N SER A 71 18.64 14.03 -0.38
CA SER A 71 18.35 13.40 0.94
C SER A 71 17.82 14.45 1.94
N LEU A 72 18.42 15.65 1.98
CA LEU A 72 17.96 16.75 2.84
C LEU A 72 16.56 17.23 2.45
N ILE A 73 16.28 17.33 1.15
CA ILE A 73 14.95 17.68 0.64
C ILE A 73 13.92 16.63 1.11
N ILE A 74 14.20 15.34 0.91
CA ILE A 74 13.30 14.26 1.34
C ILE A 74 13.07 14.27 2.85
N GLU A 75 14.11 14.49 3.64
CA GLU A 75 14.02 14.59 5.11
C GLU A 75 13.12 15.77 5.53
N ALA A 76 13.27 16.92 4.87
CA ALA A 76 12.44 18.09 5.11
C ALA A 76 10.96 17.82 4.78
N PHE A 77 10.67 17.19 3.63
CA PHE A 77 9.30 16.82 3.19
C PHE A 77 8.65 15.75 4.07
N ASN A 78 9.44 14.86 4.68
CA ASN A 78 8.93 13.87 5.63
C ASN A 78 8.68 14.46 7.02
N SER A 79 9.46 15.47 7.41
CA SER A 79 9.33 16.14 8.71
C SER A 79 8.20 17.16 8.73
N ASN A 80 7.93 17.81 7.60
CA ASN A 80 6.86 18.78 7.41
C ASN A 80 6.48 18.85 5.93
N LEU A 81 5.26 19.29 5.60
CA LEU A 81 4.80 19.29 4.19
C LEU A 81 5.50 20.34 3.32
N GLN A 82 6.21 21.33 3.86
CA GLN A 82 6.96 22.33 3.05
C GLN A 82 6.10 23.11 2.03
N HIS A 83 4.82 23.37 2.31
CA HIS A 83 3.91 24.08 1.39
C HIS A 83 4.47 25.42 0.87
N HIS A 84 5.11 26.22 1.74
CA HIS A 84 5.65 27.52 1.36
C HIS A 84 6.80 27.43 0.35
N PHE A 85 7.71 26.47 0.55
CA PHE A 85 8.79 26.19 -0.37
C PHE A 85 8.24 25.71 -1.72
N VAL A 86 7.29 24.78 -1.69
CA VAL A 86 6.66 24.22 -2.89
C VAL A 86 5.94 25.30 -3.71
N GLU A 87 5.15 26.17 -3.08
CA GLU A 87 4.45 27.27 -3.75
C GLU A 87 5.39 28.14 -4.60
N LYS A 88 6.63 28.36 -4.12
CA LYS A 88 7.61 29.21 -4.78
C LYS A 88 8.54 28.47 -5.75
N LYS A 89 8.84 27.20 -5.48
CA LYS A 89 9.98 26.48 -6.08
C LYS A 89 9.63 25.13 -6.72
N PHE A 90 8.35 24.74 -6.77
CA PHE A 90 7.96 23.42 -7.29
C PHE A 90 8.53 23.14 -8.70
N ALA A 91 8.43 24.09 -9.63
CA ALA A 91 8.87 23.90 -11.01
C ALA A 91 10.39 23.73 -11.09
N THR A 92 11.15 24.49 -10.30
CA THR A 92 12.61 24.36 -10.23
C THR A 92 13.03 23.01 -9.66
N LEU A 93 12.41 22.58 -8.56
CA LEU A 93 12.68 21.27 -7.95
C LEU A 93 12.34 20.14 -8.92
N LEU A 94 11.16 20.18 -9.55
CA LEU A 94 10.73 19.20 -10.53
C LEU A 94 11.74 19.10 -11.68
N HIS A 95 12.14 20.24 -12.25
CA HIS A 95 13.08 20.28 -13.36
C HIS A 95 14.43 19.65 -12.99
N GLN A 96 14.97 19.98 -11.81
CA GLN A 96 16.24 19.44 -11.33
C GLN A 96 16.15 17.93 -11.04
N CYS A 97 15.06 17.45 -10.44
CA CYS A 97 14.84 16.00 -10.25
C CYS A 97 14.73 15.26 -11.60
N LEU A 98 13.99 15.81 -12.56
CA LEU A 98 13.89 15.25 -13.91
C LEU A 98 15.23 15.27 -14.66
N ALA A 99 16.07 16.28 -14.44
CA ALA A 99 17.41 16.33 -14.99
C ALA A 99 18.30 15.18 -14.49
N SER A 100 18.17 14.77 -13.22
CA SER A 100 18.83 13.57 -12.68
C SER A 100 18.33 12.27 -13.30
N ILE A 101 17.06 12.22 -13.75
CA ILE A 101 16.43 11.02 -14.35
C ILE A 101 16.68 10.91 -15.87
N LYS A 102 16.75 12.03 -16.60
CA LYS A 102 16.84 12.04 -18.07
C LYS A 102 18.03 11.24 -18.62
N LYS A 103 17.81 10.67 -19.81
CA LYS A 103 18.65 9.74 -20.64
C LYS A 103 20.14 10.11 -20.83
N GLY A 104 20.56 11.30 -20.40
CA GLY A 104 21.96 11.76 -20.42
C GLY A 104 22.77 11.43 -19.17
N SER A 105 22.13 11.00 -18.07
CA SER A 105 22.84 10.79 -16.80
C SER A 105 23.48 9.40 -16.69
N LYS A 106 24.38 9.07 -17.63
CA LYS A 106 25.36 7.97 -17.41
C LYS A 106 26.20 8.16 -16.13
N LYS A 107 26.13 9.36 -15.53
CA LYS A 107 26.80 9.76 -14.29
C LYS A 107 25.92 9.63 -13.03
N ALA A 108 24.58 9.62 -13.13
CA ALA A 108 23.72 9.46 -11.96
C ALA A 108 23.74 8.00 -11.49
N THR A 109 24.04 7.86 -10.20
CA THR A 109 24.00 6.58 -9.52
C THR A 109 22.55 6.09 -9.43
N ALA A 110 22.36 4.78 -9.15
CA ALA A 110 21.02 4.26 -8.88
C ALA A 110 20.37 4.98 -7.69
N LYS A 111 21.19 5.37 -6.71
CA LYS A 111 20.77 6.11 -5.53
C LYS A 111 20.29 7.52 -5.85
N GLU A 112 21.01 8.27 -6.70
CA GLU A 112 20.59 9.61 -7.13
C GLU A 112 19.22 9.56 -7.83
N ILE A 113 19.03 8.60 -8.73
CA ILE A 113 17.74 8.41 -9.44
C ILE A 113 16.63 8.01 -8.47
N ALA A 114 16.91 7.12 -7.51
CA ALA A 114 15.93 6.74 -6.51
C ALA A 114 15.50 7.92 -5.64
N LEU A 115 16.46 8.73 -5.18
CA LEU A 115 16.17 9.93 -4.39
C LEU A 115 15.40 10.98 -5.21
N ALA A 116 15.79 11.23 -6.46
CA ALA A 116 15.08 12.17 -7.33
C ALA A 116 13.63 11.72 -7.61
N SER A 117 13.43 10.43 -7.88
CA SER A 117 12.10 9.84 -8.10
C SER A 117 11.23 9.97 -6.85
N HIS A 118 11.82 9.73 -5.67
CA HIS A 118 11.13 9.87 -4.40
C HIS A 118 10.78 11.33 -4.07
N ALA A 119 11.68 12.27 -4.36
CA ALA A 119 11.42 13.70 -4.19
C ALA A 119 10.26 14.18 -5.08
N ILE A 120 10.17 13.70 -6.33
CA ILE A 120 9.03 14.01 -7.22
C ILE A 120 7.71 13.47 -6.64
N GLY A 121 7.70 12.25 -6.12
CA GLY A 121 6.49 11.68 -5.49
C GLY A 121 6.06 12.45 -4.23
N LEU A 122 7.01 12.87 -3.38
CA LEU A 122 6.74 13.73 -2.22
C LEU A 122 6.24 15.12 -2.63
N LEU A 123 6.81 15.69 -3.70
CA LEU A 123 6.38 16.96 -4.27
C LEU A 123 4.92 16.86 -4.74
N ALA A 124 4.56 15.82 -5.48
CA ALA A 124 3.19 15.59 -5.92
C ALA A 124 2.23 15.47 -4.72
N LEU A 125 2.55 14.63 -3.73
CA LEU A 125 1.72 14.46 -2.53
C LEU A 125 1.55 15.76 -1.72
N THR A 126 2.56 16.61 -1.71
CA THR A 126 2.54 17.89 -0.98
C THR A 126 1.69 18.94 -1.67
N VAL A 127 1.79 19.00 -3.00
CA VAL A 127 1.01 19.91 -3.83
C VAL A 127 -0.49 19.55 -3.79
N GLY A 128 -0.81 18.26 -3.68
CA GLY A 128 -2.19 17.76 -3.68
C GLY A 128 -2.90 17.97 -5.03
N CYS A 129 -4.19 17.66 -5.11
CA CYS A 129 -4.99 17.83 -6.35
C CYS A 129 -5.14 19.31 -6.75
N SER A 130 -4.13 19.85 -7.42
CA SER A 130 -4.09 21.21 -7.97
C SER A 130 -3.44 21.22 -9.36
N ASP A 131 -3.51 22.35 -10.05
CA ASP A 131 -2.89 22.53 -11.38
C ASP A 131 -1.40 22.19 -11.39
N ASN A 132 -0.70 22.44 -10.28
CA ASN A 132 0.71 22.10 -10.12
C ASN A 132 0.95 20.57 -10.11
N ALA A 133 0.05 19.77 -9.52
CA ALA A 133 0.18 18.31 -9.55
C ALA A 133 -0.06 17.75 -10.95
N ARG A 134 -0.95 18.39 -11.72
CA ARG A 134 -1.16 18.08 -13.13
C ARG A 134 0.11 18.34 -13.95
N GLU A 135 0.73 19.49 -13.77
CA GLU A 135 1.99 19.83 -14.43
C GLU A 135 3.10 18.82 -14.09
N ILE A 136 3.24 18.45 -12.81
CA ILE A 136 4.18 17.41 -12.36
C ILE A 136 3.95 16.10 -13.10
N PHE A 137 2.70 15.65 -13.23
CA PHE A 137 2.36 14.45 -13.97
C PHE A 137 2.74 14.56 -15.46
N GLU A 138 2.27 15.59 -16.16
CA GLU A 138 2.51 15.77 -17.59
C GLU A 138 4.00 15.86 -17.95
N GLU A 139 4.78 16.61 -17.17
CA GLU A 139 6.21 16.78 -17.41
C GLU A 139 7.04 15.54 -17.07
N SER A 140 6.56 14.70 -16.15
CA SER A 140 7.32 13.55 -15.64
C SER A 140 7.05 12.25 -16.41
N VAL A 141 5.83 12.03 -16.92
CA VAL A 141 5.44 10.76 -17.57
C VAL A 141 6.38 10.40 -18.71
N ARG A 142 6.69 11.35 -19.60
CA ARG A 142 7.52 11.07 -20.78
C ARG A 142 8.98 10.73 -20.40
N PRO A 143 9.70 11.53 -19.59
CA PRO A 143 11.04 11.17 -19.12
C PRO A 143 11.10 9.81 -18.41
N LEU A 144 10.10 9.50 -17.58
CA LEU A 144 10.01 8.22 -16.88
C LEU A 144 9.78 7.07 -17.88
N ASP A 145 8.89 7.23 -18.85
CA ASP A 145 8.62 6.18 -19.85
C ASP A 145 9.84 5.91 -20.75
N GLU A 146 10.50 6.97 -21.20
CA GLU A 146 11.74 6.85 -21.98
C GLU A 146 12.84 6.11 -21.19
N TYR A 147 12.83 6.24 -19.86
CA TYR A 147 13.75 5.48 -19.00
C TYR A 147 13.33 4.02 -18.86
N LEU A 148 12.07 3.74 -18.54
CA LEU A 148 11.52 2.39 -18.35
C LEU A 148 11.66 1.52 -19.61
N THR A 149 11.59 2.14 -20.79
CA THR A 149 11.75 1.46 -22.08
C THR A 149 13.20 1.28 -22.52
N SER A 150 14.13 2.03 -21.92
CA SER A 150 15.55 1.89 -22.21
C SER A 150 16.10 0.61 -21.58
N LYS A 151 17.14 0.02 -22.18
CA LYS A 151 17.89 -1.12 -21.60
C LYS A 151 18.77 -0.69 -20.42
N SER A 152 18.22 0.12 -19.52
CA SER A 152 18.90 0.69 -18.37
C SER A 152 19.06 -0.35 -17.26
N ASP A 153 19.86 0.03 -16.27
CA ASP A 153 20.12 -0.77 -15.08
C ASP A 153 18.82 -1.10 -14.34
N VAL A 154 18.49 -2.39 -14.29
CA VAL A 154 17.25 -2.91 -13.68
C VAL A 154 17.12 -2.53 -12.22
N THR A 155 18.22 -2.26 -11.53
CA THR A 155 18.23 -1.82 -10.12
C THR A 155 17.58 -0.45 -9.91
N LYS A 156 17.47 0.36 -10.97
CA LYS A 156 16.93 1.73 -10.93
C LYS A 156 15.44 1.81 -11.23
N ILE A 157 14.87 0.73 -11.75
CA ILE A 157 13.48 0.68 -12.21
C ILE A 157 12.48 0.81 -11.06
N PRO A 158 12.63 0.14 -9.90
CA PRO A 158 11.61 0.16 -8.84
C PRO A 158 11.20 1.57 -8.39
N SER A 159 12.15 2.47 -8.14
CA SER A 159 11.85 3.84 -7.70
C SER A 159 11.12 4.67 -8.77
N LEU A 160 11.36 4.38 -10.06
CA LEU A 160 10.68 5.04 -11.17
C LEU A 160 9.24 4.55 -11.29
N LEU A 161 8.98 3.27 -11.03
CA LEU A 161 7.62 2.71 -10.99
C LEU A 161 6.81 3.36 -9.86
N GLU A 162 7.40 3.51 -8.68
CA GLU A 162 6.77 4.16 -7.53
C GLU A 162 6.47 5.63 -7.79
N CYS A 163 7.45 6.36 -8.33
CA CYS A 163 7.25 7.75 -8.74
C CYS A 163 6.12 7.87 -9.76
N LEU A 164 6.15 7.06 -10.82
CA LEU A 164 5.15 7.09 -11.89
C LEU A 164 3.74 6.80 -11.33
N ALA A 165 3.62 5.79 -10.46
CA ALA A 165 2.33 5.47 -9.86
C ALA A 165 1.80 6.59 -8.95
N LEU A 166 2.67 7.27 -8.19
CA LEU A 166 2.23 8.37 -7.32
C LEU A 166 1.86 9.63 -8.07
N ILE A 167 2.64 10.04 -9.07
CA ILE A 167 2.28 11.23 -9.85
C ILE A 167 0.97 11.03 -10.62
N THR A 168 0.69 9.81 -11.10
CA THR A 168 -0.59 9.48 -11.73
C THR A 168 -1.73 9.46 -10.71
N PHE A 169 -1.48 8.92 -9.51
CA PHE A 169 -2.47 8.89 -8.43
C PHE A 169 -2.91 10.30 -8.00
N VAL A 170 -2.00 11.28 -7.98
CA VAL A 170 -2.30 12.65 -7.53
C VAL A 170 -2.73 13.58 -8.67
N GLY A 171 -2.07 13.49 -9.83
CA GLY A 171 -2.21 14.44 -10.95
C GLY A 171 -2.89 13.89 -12.21
N GLY A 172 -3.30 12.61 -12.21
CA GLY A 172 -4.10 12.03 -13.28
C GLY A 172 -5.55 12.49 -13.20
N ASN A 173 -6.12 12.94 -14.33
CA ASN A 173 -7.45 13.56 -14.35
C ASN A 173 -8.57 12.56 -14.60
N ASP A 174 -8.27 11.48 -15.33
CA ASP A 174 -9.28 10.51 -15.75
C ASP A 174 -8.78 9.07 -15.67
N GLN A 175 -9.73 8.15 -15.81
CA GLN A 175 -9.47 6.72 -15.85
C GLN A 175 -8.57 6.36 -17.05
N GLU A 176 -8.65 7.09 -18.16
CA GLU A 176 -7.88 6.79 -19.37
C GLU A 176 -6.37 7.03 -19.15
N GLU A 177 -5.99 8.10 -18.49
CA GLU A 177 -4.59 8.38 -18.09
C GLU A 177 -4.06 7.39 -17.06
N THR A 178 -4.92 6.96 -16.13
CA THR A 178 -4.61 5.91 -15.17
C THR A 178 -4.32 4.60 -15.91
N GLU A 179 -5.22 4.19 -16.81
CA GLU A 179 -5.07 2.98 -17.63
C GLU A 179 -3.84 3.05 -18.55
N ARG A 180 -3.58 4.20 -19.18
CA ARG A 180 -2.35 4.41 -19.96
C ARG A 180 -1.10 4.20 -19.11
N THR A 181 -1.07 4.77 -17.90
CA THR A 181 0.07 4.59 -16.98
C THR A 181 0.21 3.12 -16.57
N MET A 182 -0.91 2.45 -16.28
CA MET A 182 -0.94 1.01 -15.99
C MET A 182 -0.35 0.18 -17.14
N ASP A 183 -0.65 0.53 -18.39
CA ASP A 183 -0.04 -0.10 -19.57
C ASP A 183 1.48 0.13 -19.65
N LEU A 184 1.96 1.32 -19.29
CA LEU A 184 3.40 1.61 -19.22
C LEU A 184 4.10 0.72 -18.18
N LEU A 185 3.52 0.60 -16.97
CA LEU A 185 4.02 -0.26 -15.91
C LEU A 185 4.04 -1.73 -16.36
N TRP A 186 2.95 -2.21 -16.97
CA TRP A 186 2.81 -3.60 -17.40
C TRP A 186 3.84 -3.99 -18.46
N ARG A 187 4.18 -3.06 -19.36
CA ARG A 187 5.18 -3.27 -20.42
C ARG A 187 6.59 -3.56 -19.89
N VAL A 188 6.90 -3.18 -18.65
CA VAL A 188 8.21 -3.47 -18.02
C VAL A 188 8.43 -4.97 -17.83
N ILE A 189 7.36 -5.71 -17.51
CA ILE A 189 7.39 -7.19 -17.39
C ILE A 189 6.83 -7.91 -18.62
N HIS A 190 6.11 -7.20 -19.49
CA HIS A 190 5.56 -7.67 -20.75
C HIS A 190 5.90 -6.73 -21.93
N PRO A 191 7.17 -6.69 -22.36
CA PRO A 191 7.52 -5.89 -23.52
C PRO A 191 6.76 -6.41 -24.74
N LYS A 192 6.12 -5.51 -25.50
CA LYS A 192 5.48 -5.86 -26.79
C LYS A 192 6.58 -6.43 -27.70
N LEU A 193 6.55 -7.74 -27.97
CA LEU A 193 7.59 -8.42 -28.74
C LEU A 193 7.71 -7.78 -30.14
N GLY A 194 8.83 -7.09 -30.39
CA GLY A 194 9.38 -6.96 -31.74
C GLY A 194 10.14 -8.24 -32.09
N SER A 195 10.07 -8.72 -33.33
CA SER A 195 10.30 -10.12 -33.70
C SER A 195 11.70 -10.73 -33.48
N ASN A 196 12.63 -10.09 -32.76
CA ASN A 196 14.03 -10.55 -32.63
C ASN A 196 14.69 -10.24 -31.26
N VAL A 197 13.95 -10.15 -30.16
CA VAL A 197 14.54 -9.78 -28.86
C VAL A 197 14.51 -10.95 -27.87
N VAL A 198 15.68 -11.37 -27.41
CA VAL A 198 15.86 -12.25 -26.25
C VAL A 198 15.24 -11.55 -25.04
N THR A 199 14.11 -12.06 -24.55
CA THR A 199 13.43 -11.54 -23.37
C THR A 199 14.23 -11.90 -22.12
N ILE A 200 14.84 -10.90 -21.48
CA ILE A 200 15.40 -11.08 -20.13
C ILE A 200 14.22 -11.35 -19.20
N LYS A 201 14.21 -12.52 -18.56
CA LYS A 201 13.17 -12.87 -17.58
C LYS A 201 13.22 -11.84 -16.44
N PRO A 202 12.12 -11.12 -16.14
CA PRO A 202 12.12 -10.13 -15.09
C PRO A 202 12.36 -10.78 -13.72
N SER A 203 13.17 -10.14 -12.88
CA SER A 203 13.48 -10.63 -11.53
C SER A 203 12.26 -10.57 -10.62
N ALA A 204 12.21 -11.42 -9.59
CA ALA A 204 11.10 -11.43 -8.64
C ALA A 204 10.85 -10.08 -7.94
N PRO A 205 11.88 -9.32 -7.51
CA PRO A 205 11.68 -7.98 -6.96
C PRO A 205 11.06 -7.01 -7.98
N LEU A 206 11.48 -7.07 -9.24
CA LEU A 206 10.93 -6.21 -10.29
C LEU A 206 9.46 -6.54 -10.57
N ILE A 207 9.11 -7.83 -10.67
CA ILE A 207 7.71 -8.25 -10.84
C ILE A 207 6.87 -7.76 -9.67
N THR A 208 7.36 -7.90 -8.44
CA THR A 208 6.67 -7.45 -7.23
C THR A 208 6.41 -5.95 -7.29
N ALA A 209 7.43 -5.15 -7.63
CA ALA A 209 7.29 -3.69 -7.73
C ALA A 209 6.29 -3.26 -8.81
N VAL A 210 6.35 -3.88 -10.00
CA VAL A 210 5.40 -3.58 -11.09
C VAL A 210 3.98 -3.94 -10.70
N VAL A 211 3.75 -5.14 -10.15
CA VAL A 211 2.40 -5.58 -9.76
C VAL A 211 1.86 -4.72 -8.61
N ALA A 212 2.69 -4.32 -7.65
CA ALA A 212 2.28 -3.44 -6.57
C ALA A 212 1.90 -2.03 -7.07
N ALA A 213 2.74 -1.41 -7.90
CA ALA A 213 2.47 -0.10 -8.51
C ALA A 213 1.22 -0.12 -9.40
N TRP A 214 1.08 -1.18 -10.21
CA TRP A 214 -0.09 -1.37 -11.06
C TRP A 214 -1.37 -1.59 -10.26
N SER A 215 -1.32 -2.37 -9.18
CA SER A 215 -2.48 -2.59 -8.29
C SER A 215 -2.86 -1.33 -7.52
N PHE A 216 -1.87 -0.52 -7.15
CA PHE A 216 -2.11 0.79 -6.54
C PHE A 216 -2.88 1.71 -7.48
N LEU A 217 -2.48 1.82 -8.75
CA LEU A 217 -3.27 2.58 -9.73
C LEU A 217 -4.64 1.95 -9.99
N LEU A 218 -4.72 0.62 -10.09
CA LEU A 218 -5.99 -0.06 -10.28
C LEU A 218 -7.00 0.25 -9.18
N SER A 219 -6.54 0.52 -7.96
CA SER A 219 -7.41 0.83 -6.83
C SER A 219 -8.19 2.15 -6.97
N THR A 220 -7.78 3.04 -7.88
CA THR A 220 -8.50 4.28 -8.18
C THR A 220 -9.54 4.11 -9.30
N VAL A 221 -9.54 2.96 -9.98
CA VAL A 221 -10.49 2.66 -11.06
C VAL A 221 -11.81 2.18 -10.46
N SER A 222 -12.93 2.78 -10.89
CA SER A 222 -14.26 2.49 -10.34
C SER A 222 -14.90 1.24 -10.93
N GLU A 223 -14.70 0.97 -12.23
CA GLU A 223 -15.37 -0.12 -12.93
C GLU A 223 -14.46 -0.81 -13.94
N LEU A 224 -14.45 -2.15 -13.92
CA LEU A 224 -13.77 -2.97 -14.93
C LEU A 224 -14.72 -3.96 -15.58
N ASN A 225 -14.70 -4.03 -16.92
CA ASN A 225 -15.36 -5.12 -17.64
C ASN A 225 -14.45 -6.35 -17.72
N LEU A 226 -14.67 -7.32 -16.83
CA LEU A 226 -13.86 -8.54 -16.76
C LEU A 226 -14.05 -9.48 -17.97
N ASN A 227 -15.09 -9.28 -18.78
CA ASN A 227 -15.32 -10.05 -20.01
C ASN A 227 -14.41 -9.60 -21.17
N SER A 228 -13.69 -8.48 -21.01
CA SER A 228 -12.69 -8.04 -21.98
C SER A 228 -11.49 -8.99 -22.01
N LYS A 229 -10.98 -9.26 -23.22
CA LYS A 229 -9.80 -10.12 -23.43
C LYS A 229 -8.56 -9.60 -22.68
N ASN A 230 -8.43 -8.27 -22.54
CA ASN A 230 -7.29 -7.68 -21.85
C ASN A 230 -7.27 -8.09 -20.37
N TRP A 231 -8.41 -7.98 -19.68
CA TRP A 231 -8.53 -8.37 -18.27
C TRP A 231 -8.36 -9.87 -18.05
N GLN A 232 -8.89 -10.71 -18.95
CA GLN A 232 -8.67 -12.16 -18.88
C GLN A 232 -7.20 -12.54 -19.02
N ASN A 233 -6.47 -11.87 -19.92
CA ASN A 233 -5.03 -12.08 -20.06
C ASN A 233 -4.28 -11.64 -18.79
N SER A 234 -4.64 -10.50 -18.21
CA SER A 234 -4.06 -10.03 -16.94
C SER A 234 -4.34 -10.99 -15.78
N ILE A 235 -5.58 -11.46 -15.63
CA ILE A 235 -5.96 -12.45 -14.59
C ILE A 235 -5.20 -13.76 -14.80
N SER A 236 -5.10 -14.25 -16.04
CA SER A 236 -4.35 -15.47 -16.37
C SER A 236 -2.87 -15.34 -15.98
N TYR A 237 -2.25 -14.21 -16.32
CA TYR A 237 -0.87 -13.93 -15.94
C TYR A 237 -0.68 -13.84 -14.43
N LEU A 238 -1.51 -13.06 -13.73
CA LEU A 238 -1.46 -12.95 -12.27
C LEU A 238 -1.70 -14.30 -11.58
N SER A 239 -2.60 -15.14 -12.10
CA SER A 239 -2.79 -16.53 -11.65
C SER A 239 -1.52 -17.35 -11.81
N SER A 240 -0.76 -17.17 -12.91
CA SER A 240 0.52 -17.87 -13.09
C SER A 240 1.60 -17.41 -12.10
N LEU A 241 1.51 -16.18 -11.59
CA LEU A 241 2.44 -15.66 -10.58
C LEU A 241 2.21 -16.30 -9.19
N LEU A 242 0.99 -16.75 -8.89
CA LEU A 242 0.69 -17.48 -7.65
C LEU A 242 1.43 -18.82 -7.55
N ASP A 243 1.79 -19.41 -8.69
CA ASP A 243 2.51 -20.70 -8.75
C ASP A 243 4.05 -20.53 -8.64
N LYS A 244 4.59 -19.30 -8.67
CA LYS A 244 6.04 -19.05 -8.54
C LYS A 244 6.54 -19.34 -7.12
N GLU A 245 7.85 -19.49 -6.91
CA GLU A 245 8.41 -19.75 -5.56
C GLU A 245 8.50 -18.48 -4.69
N ASP A 246 8.68 -17.31 -5.32
CA ASP A 246 8.90 -16.05 -4.64
C ASP A 246 7.64 -15.54 -3.93
N ARG A 247 7.66 -15.49 -2.60
CA ARG A 247 6.52 -15.03 -1.80
C ARG A 247 6.08 -13.60 -2.06
N PRO A 248 6.98 -12.60 -2.18
CA PRO A 248 6.56 -11.24 -2.48
C PRO A 248 5.78 -11.16 -3.79
N VAL A 249 6.16 -11.96 -4.79
CA VAL A 249 5.46 -12.07 -6.06
C VAL A 249 4.06 -12.69 -5.87
N ARG A 250 3.96 -13.79 -5.11
CA ARG A 250 2.65 -14.40 -4.77
C ARG A 250 1.74 -13.42 -4.04
N ILE A 251 2.27 -12.69 -3.06
CA ILE A 251 1.54 -11.72 -2.24
C ILE A 251 1.00 -10.58 -3.12
N ALA A 252 1.86 -9.96 -3.93
CA ALA A 252 1.46 -8.88 -4.82
C ALA A 252 0.41 -9.36 -5.85
N ALA A 253 0.61 -10.53 -6.44
CA ALA A 253 -0.35 -11.12 -7.38
C ALA A 253 -1.70 -11.45 -6.72
N GLY A 254 -1.69 -11.95 -5.48
CA GLY A 254 -2.89 -12.23 -4.70
C GLY A 254 -3.70 -10.97 -4.42
N GLN A 255 -3.04 -9.89 -4.00
CA GLN A 255 -3.67 -8.58 -3.79
C GLN A 255 -4.27 -8.03 -5.09
N ALA A 256 -3.51 -8.09 -6.18
CA ALA A 256 -3.98 -7.66 -7.51
C ALA A 256 -5.24 -8.42 -7.93
N LEU A 257 -5.24 -9.75 -7.78
CA LEU A 257 -6.41 -10.58 -8.12
C LEU A 257 -7.61 -10.28 -7.24
N ALA A 258 -7.41 -10.13 -5.92
CA ALA A 258 -8.48 -9.77 -5.00
C ALA A 258 -9.11 -8.42 -5.38
N LEU A 259 -8.28 -7.42 -5.70
CA LEU A 259 -8.72 -6.11 -6.17
C LEU A 259 -9.49 -6.20 -7.49
N ILE A 260 -8.99 -6.91 -8.50
CA ILE A 260 -9.69 -7.10 -9.80
C ILE A 260 -11.09 -7.67 -9.59
N PHE A 261 -11.24 -8.65 -8.69
CA PHE A 261 -12.56 -9.24 -8.41
C PHE A 261 -13.42 -8.41 -7.46
N GLU A 262 -12.85 -7.45 -6.73
CA GLU A 262 -13.60 -6.45 -5.93
C GLU A 262 -14.24 -5.40 -6.83
N ILE A 263 -13.48 -4.83 -7.76
CA ILE A 263 -13.94 -3.76 -8.67
C ILE A 263 -14.61 -4.28 -9.95
N GLY A 264 -14.35 -5.54 -10.30
CA GLY A 264 -14.74 -6.11 -11.58
C GLY A 264 -16.22 -6.46 -11.65
N ILE A 265 -16.89 -5.93 -12.67
CA ILE A 265 -18.28 -6.26 -12.99
C ILE A 265 -18.27 -7.42 -13.97
N ILE A 266 -19.16 -8.39 -13.73
CA ILE A 266 -19.39 -9.52 -14.62
C ILE A 266 -20.75 -9.32 -15.28
N ASP A 267 -20.75 -9.00 -16.58
CA ASP A 267 -21.99 -8.91 -17.35
C ASP A 267 -22.59 -10.31 -17.47
N LYS A 268 -23.64 -10.57 -16.69
CA LYS A 268 -24.45 -11.79 -16.81
C LYS A 268 -25.39 -11.61 -17.98
N PHE A 269 -24.90 -11.76 -19.20
CA PHE A 269 -25.81 -11.88 -20.34
C PHE A 269 -26.75 -13.07 -20.10
N SER A 270 -28.03 -12.79 -20.34
CA SER A 270 -29.21 -13.49 -19.86
C SER A 270 -29.10 -15.02 -19.87
N ALA A 271 -29.26 -15.63 -18.70
CA ALA A 271 -29.61 -17.04 -18.55
C ALA A 271 -31.08 -17.29 -18.95
N GLU A 272 -31.55 -16.66 -20.03
CA GLU A 272 -32.74 -17.12 -20.75
C GLU A 272 -32.25 -18.12 -21.78
N SER A 273 -32.69 -19.36 -21.59
CA SER A 273 -32.42 -20.51 -22.44
C SER A 273 -32.94 -20.27 -23.87
N LYS A 274 -32.21 -19.50 -24.68
CA LYS A 274 -32.29 -19.60 -26.12
C LYS A 274 -31.42 -20.77 -26.55
N SER A 275 -31.96 -21.64 -27.40
CA SER A 275 -31.18 -22.74 -27.98
C SER A 275 -29.93 -22.19 -28.66
N ALA A 276 -28.83 -22.94 -28.64
CA ALA A 276 -27.56 -22.56 -29.29
C ALA A 276 -27.70 -22.21 -30.79
N SER A 277 -28.85 -22.51 -31.40
CA SER A 277 -29.21 -22.16 -32.78
C SER A 277 -29.64 -20.69 -32.97
N ASP A 278 -30.10 -20.00 -31.93
CA ASP A 278 -30.68 -18.65 -32.00
C ASP A 278 -29.74 -17.56 -31.43
N MET A 279 -28.54 -17.95 -30.99
CA MET A 279 -27.54 -17.01 -30.50
C MET A 279 -26.82 -16.34 -31.67
N THR A 280 -26.68 -15.02 -31.59
CA THR A 280 -25.80 -14.29 -32.50
C THR A 280 -24.33 -14.67 -32.27
N GLN A 281 -23.48 -14.41 -33.26
CA GLN A 281 -22.03 -14.66 -33.14
C GLN A 281 -21.38 -13.85 -32.01
N GLU A 282 -21.93 -12.68 -31.68
CA GLU A 282 -21.45 -11.83 -30.59
C GLU A 282 -21.86 -12.42 -29.23
N GLU A 283 -23.12 -12.80 -29.06
CA GLU A 283 -23.60 -13.47 -27.84
C GLU A 283 -22.83 -14.77 -27.56
N SER A 284 -22.47 -15.52 -28.60
CA SER A 284 -21.65 -16.74 -28.49
C SER A 284 -20.24 -16.44 -27.94
N LYS A 285 -19.58 -15.40 -28.45
CA LYS A 285 -18.25 -14.97 -27.96
C LYS A 285 -18.30 -14.46 -26.53
N HIS A 286 -19.34 -13.71 -26.15
CA HIS A 286 -19.53 -13.24 -24.78
C HIS A 286 -19.77 -14.38 -23.81
N GLN A 287 -20.55 -15.40 -24.20
CA GLN A 287 -20.79 -16.59 -23.39
C GLN A 287 -19.51 -17.42 -23.18
N GLU A 288 -18.73 -17.64 -24.24
CA GLU A 288 -17.41 -18.31 -24.13
C GLU A 288 -16.47 -17.54 -23.20
N SER A 289 -16.42 -16.22 -23.36
CA SER A 289 -15.63 -15.31 -22.52
C SER A 289 -16.02 -15.41 -21.04
N TYR A 290 -17.33 -15.44 -20.74
CA TYR A 290 -17.85 -15.62 -19.39
C TYR A 290 -17.49 -16.99 -18.79
N ILE A 291 -17.65 -18.08 -19.54
CA ILE A 291 -17.29 -19.43 -19.09
C ILE A 291 -15.80 -19.52 -18.79
N HIS A 292 -14.96 -18.95 -19.66
CA HIS A 292 -13.52 -18.88 -19.46
C HIS A 292 -13.17 -18.12 -18.17
N LEU A 293 -13.75 -16.95 -17.95
CA LEU A 293 -13.55 -16.15 -16.73
C LEU A 293 -13.95 -16.92 -15.45
N GLN A 294 -15.08 -17.64 -15.47
CA GLN A 294 -15.49 -18.49 -14.35
C GLN A 294 -14.48 -19.62 -14.08
N GLY A 295 -13.96 -20.23 -15.14
CA GLY A 295 -12.87 -21.21 -15.03
C GLY A 295 -11.61 -20.62 -14.40
N LEU A 296 -11.20 -19.42 -14.82
CA LEU A 296 -10.07 -18.69 -14.25
C LEU A 296 -10.31 -18.36 -12.77
N LYS A 297 -11.49 -17.86 -12.42
CA LYS A 297 -11.87 -17.57 -11.03
C LYS A 297 -11.80 -18.83 -10.17
N GLY A 298 -12.33 -19.95 -10.65
CA GLY A 298 -12.23 -21.24 -9.96
C GLY A 298 -10.79 -21.69 -9.72
N LYS A 299 -9.92 -21.54 -10.73
CA LYS A 299 -8.48 -21.81 -10.61
C LYS A 299 -7.83 -20.94 -9.53
N VAL A 300 -8.06 -19.63 -9.57
CA VAL A 300 -7.50 -18.66 -8.61
C VAL A 300 -7.93 -19.00 -7.19
N ILE A 301 -9.22 -19.30 -6.97
CA ILE A 301 -9.74 -19.70 -5.65
C ILE A 301 -8.98 -20.93 -5.13
N ASN A 302 -8.75 -21.94 -5.97
CA ASN A 302 -8.01 -23.13 -5.57
C ASN A 302 -6.55 -22.83 -5.22
N GLN A 303 -5.86 -22.00 -6.01
CA GLN A 303 -4.49 -21.57 -5.73
C GLN A 303 -4.39 -20.83 -4.40
N VAL A 304 -5.29 -19.85 -4.17
CA VAL A 304 -5.35 -19.06 -2.94
C VAL A 304 -5.64 -19.96 -1.73
N LYS A 305 -6.56 -20.92 -1.84
CA LYS A 305 -6.82 -21.91 -0.79
C LYS A 305 -5.55 -22.69 -0.42
N ASN A 306 -4.81 -23.19 -1.42
CA ASN A 306 -3.56 -23.92 -1.18
C ASN A 306 -2.51 -23.04 -0.48
N LEU A 307 -2.35 -21.78 -0.92
CA LEU A 307 -1.39 -20.84 -0.33
C LEU A 307 -1.76 -20.39 1.10
N SER A 308 -3.06 -20.41 1.44
CA SER A 308 -3.54 -20.09 2.80
C SER A 308 -3.14 -21.14 3.85
N VAL A 309 -2.92 -22.39 3.43
CA VAL A 309 -2.55 -23.53 4.29
C VAL A 309 -1.16 -24.09 4.01
N GLU A 310 -0.37 -23.44 3.14
CA GLU A 310 0.95 -23.92 2.68
C GLU A 310 1.85 -24.28 3.88
N ALA A 311 2.34 -25.52 3.94
CA ALA A 311 3.19 -26.00 5.03
C ALA A 311 4.55 -25.27 5.05
N GLY A 312 5.12 -25.10 6.26
CA GLY A 312 6.44 -24.48 6.39
C GLY A 312 7.54 -25.42 5.91
N GLY A 313 8.21 -25.07 4.80
CA GLY A 313 9.41 -25.76 4.33
C GLY A 313 10.62 -25.57 5.26
N LYS A 314 11.57 -26.51 5.23
CA LYS A 314 12.86 -26.36 5.89
C LYS A 314 13.62 -25.17 5.28
N GLY A 315 14.10 -24.24 6.11
CA GLY A 315 14.88 -23.07 5.68
C GLY A 315 14.08 -21.80 5.43
N SER A 316 12.78 -21.78 5.73
CA SER A 316 11.94 -20.62 5.46
C SER A 316 11.82 -19.65 6.63
N ALA A 317 11.92 -18.35 6.36
CA ALA A 317 11.61 -17.31 7.33
C ALA A 317 10.15 -17.44 7.79
N LYS A 318 9.98 -17.82 9.06
CA LYS A 318 8.67 -18.10 9.68
C LYS A 318 7.71 -16.90 9.62
N LYS A 319 8.24 -15.68 9.69
CA LYS A 319 7.48 -14.42 9.63
C LYS A 319 6.81 -14.26 8.25
N ASP A 320 7.56 -14.44 7.18
CA ASP A 320 7.08 -14.25 5.81
C ASP A 320 5.99 -15.26 5.43
N LEU A 321 6.13 -16.50 5.89
CA LEU A 321 5.11 -17.53 5.69
C LEU A 321 3.80 -17.18 6.41
N ASN A 322 3.89 -16.65 7.64
CA ASN A 322 2.70 -16.25 8.39
C ASN A 322 1.99 -15.07 7.73
N SER A 323 2.74 -14.07 7.26
CA SER A 323 2.19 -12.94 6.49
C SER A 323 1.47 -13.41 5.24
N GLN A 324 2.10 -14.31 4.46
CA GLN A 324 1.52 -14.89 3.27
C GLN A 324 0.21 -15.65 3.58
N ARG A 325 0.22 -16.57 4.55
CA ARG A 325 -0.97 -17.33 4.96
C ARG A 325 -2.09 -16.44 5.44
N SER A 326 -1.76 -15.38 6.19
CA SER A 326 -2.77 -14.43 6.67
C SER A 326 -3.47 -13.75 5.49
N LEU A 327 -2.71 -13.18 4.57
CA LEU A 327 -3.26 -12.54 3.37
C LEU A 327 -4.14 -13.51 2.57
N PHE A 328 -3.64 -14.72 2.27
CA PHE A 328 -4.43 -15.65 1.46
C PHE A 328 -5.66 -16.18 2.18
N ARG A 329 -5.65 -16.28 3.51
CA ARG A 329 -6.88 -16.57 4.27
C ARG A 329 -7.90 -15.44 4.11
N ASP A 330 -7.45 -14.18 4.17
CA ASP A 330 -8.33 -13.03 3.99
C ASP A 330 -8.89 -12.99 2.54
N ILE A 331 -8.10 -13.37 1.53
CA ILE A 331 -8.57 -13.51 0.14
C ILE A 331 -9.56 -14.67 -0.02
N VAL A 332 -9.33 -15.82 0.63
CA VAL A 332 -10.30 -16.93 0.64
C VAL A 332 -11.62 -16.48 1.25
N GLU A 333 -11.58 -15.77 2.39
CA GLU A 333 -12.77 -15.24 3.05
C GLU A 333 -13.52 -14.24 2.16
N PHE A 334 -12.79 -13.36 1.47
CA PHE A 334 -13.36 -12.47 0.47
C PHE A 334 -14.05 -13.23 -0.67
N PHE A 335 -13.43 -14.27 -1.23
CA PHE A 335 -14.06 -15.04 -2.31
C PHE A 335 -15.25 -15.89 -1.86
N GLU A 336 -15.27 -16.37 -0.62
CA GLU A 336 -16.35 -17.21 -0.10
C GLU A 336 -17.54 -16.39 0.43
N TYR A 337 -17.27 -15.26 1.07
CA TYR A 337 -18.29 -14.50 1.82
C TYR A 337 -18.47 -13.06 1.33
N GLY A 338 -17.59 -12.56 0.46
CA GLY A 338 -17.65 -11.20 -0.07
C GLY A 338 -17.14 -10.13 0.89
N TYR A 339 -16.50 -10.50 2.01
CA TYR A 339 -15.98 -9.55 2.99
C TYR A 339 -14.49 -9.26 2.74
N PRO A 340 -14.11 -8.05 2.30
CA PRO A 340 -12.71 -7.65 2.27
C PRO A 340 -12.16 -7.51 3.69
N PRO A 341 -10.82 -7.60 3.87
CA PRO A 341 -10.21 -7.48 5.18
C PRO A 341 -10.37 -6.08 5.76
N GLU A 342 -10.92 -6.00 6.97
CA GLU A 342 -10.87 -4.76 7.74
C GLU A 342 -9.51 -4.63 8.43
N ILE A 343 -8.77 -3.54 8.19
CA ILE A 343 -7.54 -3.21 8.92
C ILE A 343 -7.71 -1.88 9.66
N SER A 344 -7.19 -1.87 10.89
CA SER A 344 -7.21 -0.74 11.81
C SER A 344 -5.77 -0.28 12.03
N VAL A 345 -5.41 0.89 11.49
CA VAL A 345 -4.09 1.52 11.70
C VAL A 345 -4.26 2.72 12.61
N LYS A 346 -3.38 2.87 13.60
CA LYS A 346 -3.35 4.05 14.45
C LYS A 346 -2.46 5.12 13.85
N ILE A 347 -3.02 6.31 13.64
CA ILE A 347 -2.36 7.48 13.07
C ILE A 347 -2.53 8.62 14.07
N GLY A 348 -1.44 9.14 14.63
CA GLY A 348 -1.50 10.34 15.48
C GLY A 348 -2.30 10.22 16.79
N GLY A 349 -2.81 9.03 17.12
CA GLY A 349 -3.73 8.79 18.25
C GLY A 349 -5.14 8.38 17.82
N ASP A 350 -5.50 8.64 16.57
CA ASP A 350 -6.75 8.21 15.94
C ASP A 350 -6.57 6.89 15.20
N SER A 351 -7.68 6.26 14.82
CA SER A 351 -7.66 4.97 14.12
C SER A 351 -8.31 5.12 12.76
N LEU A 352 -7.52 4.90 11.70
CA LEU A 352 -8.03 4.73 10.35
C LEU A 352 -8.47 3.27 10.16
N GLN A 353 -9.70 3.07 9.67
CA GLN A 353 -10.18 1.76 9.23
C GLN A 353 -10.18 1.73 7.70
N THR A 354 -9.69 0.64 7.12
CA THR A 354 -9.91 0.34 5.69
C THR A 354 -10.95 -0.77 5.59
N SER A 355 -11.90 -0.63 4.67
CA SER A 355 -13.00 -1.60 4.47
C SER A 355 -13.07 -2.19 3.05
N SER A 356 -12.07 -1.96 2.21
CA SER A 356 -11.95 -2.53 0.86
C SER A 356 -10.50 -2.89 0.52
N TRP A 357 -10.31 -3.75 -0.48
CA TRP A 357 -8.98 -4.02 -1.05
C TRP A 357 -8.39 -2.76 -1.67
N SER A 358 -9.19 -1.91 -2.32
CA SER A 358 -8.72 -0.62 -2.85
C SER A 358 -8.07 0.24 -1.77
N GLN A 359 -8.79 0.54 -0.68
CA GLN A 359 -8.28 1.36 0.43
C GLN A 359 -7.06 0.71 1.10
N MET A 360 -7.08 -0.61 1.24
CA MET A 360 -5.98 -1.38 1.81
C MET A 360 -4.69 -1.24 1.01
N ILE A 361 -4.80 -1.38 -0.30
CA ILE A 361 -3.66 -1.31 -1.22
C ILE A 361 -3.12 0.11 -1.24
N GLN A 362 -3.99 1.12 -1.33
CA GLN A 362 -3.61 2.54 -1.26
C GLN A 362 -2.85 2.86 0.03
N LEU A 363 -3.41 2.48 1.17
CA LEU A 363 -2.81 2.75 2.48
C LEU A 363 -1.43 2.10 2.63
N ASN A 364 -1.30 0.83 2.25
CA ASN A 364 -0.03 0.11 2.37
C ASN A 364 1.02 0.66 1.39
N TYR A 365 0.61 1.04 0.17
CA TYR A 365 1.50 1.62 -0.83
C TYR A 365 2.03 2.98 -0.38
N LEU A 366 1.13 3.88 0.07
CA LEU A 366 1.51 5.19 0.60
C LEU A 366 2.34 5.08 1.88
N LYS A 367 2.03 4.12 2.76
CA LYS A 367 2.85 3.85 3.96
C LYS A 367 4.25 3.37 3.60
N HIS A 368 4.38 2.51 2.59
CA HIS A 368 5.69 2.05 2.11
C HIS A 368 6.50 3.21 1.54
N PHE A 369 5.87 4.02 0.67
CA PHE A 369 6.52 5.16 0.06
C PHE A 369 6.91 6.22 1.08
N LEU A 370 5.99 6.70 1.91
CA LEU A 370 6.26 7.78 2.87
C LEU A 370 7.19 7.36 4.02
N GLY A 371 7.27 6.05 4.32
CA GLY A 371 8.14 5.53 5.38
C GLY A 371 7.94 6.26 6.72
N GLY A 372 9.02 6.87 7.23
CA GLY A 372 8.99 7.65 8.47
C GLY A 372 8.09 8.89 8.43
N GLY A 373 7.85 9.47 7.25
CA GLY A 373 6.96 10.63 7.06
C GLY A 373 5.47 10.28 7.04
N PHE A 374 5.10 8.99 7.00
CA PHE A 374 3.71 8.56 6.82
C PHE A 374 2.76 9.16 7.87
N ILE A 375 3.15 9.14 9.15
CA ILE A 375 2.31 9.67 10.24
C ILE A 375 2.10 11.18 10.07
N LYS A 376 3.16 11.92 9.72
CA LYS A 376 3.11 13.38 9.56
C LYS A 376 2.19 13.76 8.40
N HIS A 377 2.36 13.12 7.25
CA HIS A 377 1.51 13.32 6.08
C HIS A 377 0.05 12.99 6.39
N MET A 378 -0.25 11.86 7.03
CA MET A 378 -1.63 11.51 7.39
C MET A 378 -2.27 12.41 8.46
N GLN A 379 -1.51 13.28 9.13
CA GLN A 379 -2.04 14.24 10.11
C GLN A 379 -2.28 15.63 9.52
N ASP A 380 -1.49 16.01 8.51
CA ASP A 380 -1.43 17.38 8.03
C ASP A 380 -1.81 17.53 6.55
N ASN A 381 -1.76 16.44 5.77
CA ASN A 381 -1.96 16.48 4.31
C ASN A 381 -3.44 16.37 3.96
N GLU A 382 -4.04 17.49 3.56
CA GLU A 382 -5.45 17.59 3.17
C GLU A 382 -5.82 16.62 2.03
N PHE A 383 -4.93 16.44 1.05
CA PHE A 383 -5.17 15.47 -0.02
C PHE A 383 -5.32 14.03 0.51
N LEU A 384 -4.47 13.62 1.45
CA LEU A 384 -4.58 12.28 2.04
C LEU A 384 -5.81 12.15 2.95
N HIS A 385 -6.24 13.24 3.58
CA HIS A 385 -7.49 13.27 4.33
C HIS A 385 -8.68 13.01 3.42
N ASP A 386 -8.72 13.64 2.24
CA ASP A 386 -9.78 13.44 1.25
C ASP A 386 -9.76 12.02 0.67
N VAL A 387 -8.57 11.50 0.32
CA VAL A 387 -8.39 10.13 -0.21
C VAL A 387 -8.95 9.08 0.74
N PHE A 388 -8.71 9.23 2.05
CA PHE A 388 -9.08 8.22 3.05
C PHE A 388 -10.34 8.55 3.85
N ASP A 389 -11.03 9.66 3.52
CA ASP A 389 -12.11 10.24 4.35
C ASP A 389 -11.70 10.28 5.84
N PHE A 390 -10.47 10.74 6.07
CA PHE A 390 -9.81 10.71 7.37
C PHE A 390 -9.63 12.12 7.90
N THR A 391 -10.38 12.49 8.93
CA THR A 391 -10.15 13.74 9.66
C THR A 391 -9.34 13.45 10.93
N PRO A 392 -8.03 13.77 10.96
CA PRO A 392 -7.27 13.66 12.20
C PRO A 392 -7.83 14.64 13.22
N LYS A 393 -7.92 14.21 14.48
CA LYS A 393 -8.17 15.14 15.58
C LYS A 393 -6.93 16.01 15.68
N ARG A 394 -6.98 17.21 15.08
CA ARG A 394 -5.93 18.21 15.21
C ARG A 394 -5.56 18.27 16.69
N LYS A 395 -4.28 18.12 17.00
CA LYS A 395 -3.74 18.57 18.28
C LYS A 395 -3.79 20.09 18.27
N HIS A 396 -5.00 20.66 18.29
CA HIS A 396 -5.14 22.02 18.77
C HIS A 396 -4.53 22.02 20.17
N LEU A 397 -3.62 22.96 20.40
CA LEU A 397 -3.04 23.33 21.68
C LEU A 397 -4.11 23.85 22.67
N ASN A 398 -5.34 23.34 22.59
CA ASN A 398 -6.36 23.49 23.61
C ASN A 398 -6.43 22.15 24.35
N ASN A 399 -5.61 22.06 25.41
CA ASN A 399 -5.89 21.22 26.56
C ASN A 399 -7.39 21.33 26.88
N ASN A 400 -8.19 20.31 26.58
CA ASN A 400 -9.38 19.86 27.35
C ASN A 400 -10.35 18.93 26.60
N GLU A 401 -9.92 18.12 25.63
CA GLU A 401 -10.75 17.00 25.15
C GLU A 401 -10.17 15.64 25.51
N GLN A 402 -10.69 15.10 26.62
CA GLN A 402 -10.78 13.69 27.01
C GLN A 402 -9.49 12.84 26.88
N ARG A 403 -8.36 13.35 27.35
CA ARG A 403 -7.38 12.43 27.95
C ARG A 403 -8.07 11.80 29.16
N MET A 404 -8.41 10.51 29.07
CA MET A 404 -8.93 9.77 30.22
C MET A 404 -8.11 10.12 31.45
N SER A 405 -8.78 10.61 32.50
CA SER A 405 -8.16 10.98 33.77
C SER A 405 -7.31 9.81 34.26
N SER A 406 -6.27 10.08 35.03
CA SER A 406 -5.48 9.04 35.69
C SER A 406 -6.38 8.02 36.44
N GLY A 407 -7.52 8.48 36.96
CA GLY A 407 -8.57 7.63 37.55
C GLY A 407 -9.29 6.74 36.53
N GLU A 408 -9.66 7.26 35.36
CA GLU A 408 -10.31 6.51 34.28
C GLU A 408 -9.35 5.52 33.61
N LYS A 409 -8.08 5.89 33.40
CA LYS A 409 -7.04 4.94 32.97
C LYS A 409 -6.86 3.83 33.99
N ARG A 410 -6.91 4.12 35.30
CA ARG A 410 -6.89 3.10 36.35
C ARG A 410 -8.16 2.24 36.35
N MET A 411 -9.34 2.83 36.11
CA MET A 411 -10.62 2.11 36.09
C MET A 411 -10.83 1.23 34.87
N PHE A 412 -10.30 1.58 33.70
CA PHE A 412 -10.55 0.85 32.45
C PHE A 412 -9.32 0.10 31.90
N LYS A 413 -8.11 0.65 32.07
CA LYS A 413 -6.88 0.09 31.48
C LYS A 413 -5.93 -0.60 32.48
N SER A 414 -6.19 -0.53 33.79
CA SER A 414 -5.34 -1.24 34.75
C SER A 414 -5.58 -2.76 34.72
N PRO A 415 -4.58 -3.58 35.10
CA PRO A 415 -4.76 -5.03 35.20
C PRO A 415 -5.93 -5.46 36.10
N ASN A 416 -6.25 -4.65 37.12
CA ASN A 416 -7.33 -4.85 38.09
C ASN A 416 -8.66 -4.16 37.70
N SER A 417 -8.77 -3.59 36.50
CA SER A 417 -9.99 -2.92 36.04
C SER A 417 -11.19 -3.86 35.98
N PHE A 418 -12.40 -3.31 36.10
CA PHE A 418 -13.64 -4.08 35.96
C PHE A 418 -13.72 -4.75 34.59
N GLN A 419 -13.33 -4.04 33.51
CA GLN A 419 -13.29 -4.60 32.16
C GLN A 419 -12.29 -5.76 32.03
N ASN A 420 -11.10 -5.65 32.62
CA ASN A 420 -10.09 -6.71 32.54
C ASN A 420 -10.44 -7.91 33.43
N LYS A 421 -11.10 -7.70 34.58
CA LYS A 421 -11.69 -8.75 35.41
C LYS A 421 -12.83 -9.47 34.68
N ALA A 422 -13.76 -8.73 34.08
CA ALA A 422 -14.86 -9.30 33.29
C ALA A 422 -14.35 -10.10 32.08
N ARG A 423 -13.33 -9.58 31.38
CA ARG A 423 -12.66 -10.29 30.28
C ARG A 423 -11.97 -11.57 30.78
N THR A 424 -11.26 -11.51 31.90
CA THR A 424 -10.59 -12.69 32.49
C THR A 424 -11.61 -13.74 32.93
N GLN A 425 -12.72 -13.35 33.57
CA GLN A 425 -13.80 -14.27 33.94
C GLN A 425 -14.45 -14.92 32.72
N PHE A 426 -14.70 -14.14 31.66
CA PHE A 426 -15.22 -14.66 30.40
C PHE A 426 -14.26 -15.67 29.76
N LEU A 427 -12.96 -15.36 29.69
CA LEU A 427 -11.95 -16.26 29.14
C LEU A 427 -11.79 -17.53 30.00
N ASN A 428 -11.85 -17.44 31.33
CA ASN A 428 -11.83 -18.60 32.21
C ASN A 428 -13.06 -19.49 32.03
N LYS A 429 -14.25 -18.90 31.85
CA LYS A 429 -15.47 -19.65 31.51
C LYS A 429 -15.32 -20.37 30.16
N GLN A 430 -14.69 -19.73 29.17
CA GLN A 430 -14.42 -20.33 27.87
C GLN A 430 -13.40 -21.48 27.95
N ARG A 431 -12.36 -21.34 28.81
CA ARG A 431 -11.37 -22.40 29.08
C ARG A 431 -12.00 -23.62 29.75
N LEU A 432 -12.83 -23.41 30.77
CA LEU A 432 -13.59 -24.48 31.43
C LEU A 432 -14.51 -25.21 30.45
N LEU A 433 -15.17 -24.49 29.54
CA LEU A 433 -16.01 -25.08 28.49
C LEU A 433 -15.17 -25.89 27.47
N SER A 434 -13.91 -25.51 27.21
CA SER A 434 -13.01 -26.31 26.37
C SER A 434 -12.43 -27.53 27.10
N GLU A 435 -12.15 -27.44 28.40
CA GLU A 435 -11.71 -28.60 29.21
C GLU A 435 -12.82 -29.63 29.35
N GLY A 436 -14.08 -29.20 29.53
CA GLY A 436 -15.24 -30.10 29.52
C GLY A 436 -15.47 -30.81 28.18
N ARG A 437 -15.05 -30.21 27.05
CA ARG A 437 -15.07 -30.87 25.74
C ARG A 437 -13.93 -31.87 25.57
N ASN A 438 -12.77 -31.64 26.17
CA ASN A 438 -11.64 -32.57 26.12
C ASN A 438 -11.84 -33.78 27.05
N LEU A 439 -12.57 -33.62 28.17
CA LEU A 439 -12.96 -34.72 29.06
C LEU A 439 -13.94 -35.70 28.41
N GLY A 440 -14.78 -35.24 27.49
CA GLY A 440 -15.71 -36.09 26.72
C GLY A 440 -15.04 -36.99 25.67
N HIS A 441 -13.77 -36.74 25.31
CA HIS A 441 -13.03 -37.54 24.32
C HIS A 441 -12.14 -38.63 24.94
N TYR A 442 -11.95 -38.66 26.26
CA TYR A 442 -11.16 -39.70 26.94
C TYR A 442 -11.99 -40.76 27.67
N ALA A 443 -13.33 -40.62 27.71
CA ALA A 443 -14.21 -41.54 28.42
C ALA A 443 -14.86 -42.63 27.55
N ALA A 444 -14.50 -42.73 26.26
CA ALA A 444 -15.13 -43.66 25.32
C ALA A 444 -14.29 -44.91 24.94
N ASP A 445 -13.15 -45.15 25.60
CA ASP A 445 -12.24 -46.27 25.25
C ASP A 445 -11.85 -47.16 26.46
N VAL A 446 -12.74 -47.34 27.44
CA VAL A 446 -12.54 -48.39 28.47
C VAL A 446 -13.88 -49.03 28.84
N ALA A 447 -14.29 -50.03 28.07
CA ALA A 447 -14.94 -51.28 28.54
C ALA A 447 -15.44 -52.08 27.33
N ASP A 448 -14.71 -53.13 26.98
CA ASP A 448 -15.27 -54.44 26.62
C ASP A 448 -14.09 -55.44 26.61
N ASP A 449 -13.98 -56.18 27.72
CA ASP A 449 -13.31 -57.49 27.81
C ASP A 449 -14.40 -58.56 27.78
#